data_AF-A0A1W1HFG4-F1
#
_entry.id   AF-A0A1W1HFG4-F1
#
_cell.length_a   1.000
_cell.length_b   1.000
_cell.length_c   1.000
_cell.angle_alpha   90.00
_cell.angle_beta   90.00
_cell.angle_gamma   90.00
#
_symmetry.space_group_name_H-M   'P 1'
#
loop_
_entity.id
_entity.type
_entity.pdbx_description
1 polymer ?
#
loop_
_entity_poly.entity_id
_entity_poly.type
_entity_poly.pdbx_seq_one_letter_code
_entity_poly.pdbx_strand_id
1 'polypeptide(L)' 'MGYKVGNVKYFVGTDIHDLTAGQIATIYKLRWRIETFFQWWKKHLNVYHLIARSRYGLMV' A
#
# COMPACT_ATOMS: atom_id res chain seq x y z
N MET A 1 -12.14 4.84 -13.49
CA MET A 1 -11.68 6.26 -13.50
C MET A 1 -10.20 6.32 -13.81
N GLY A 2 -9.69 7.31 -14.56
CA GLY A 2 -8.28 7.35 -14.97
C GLY A 2 -7.52 8.61 -14.57
N TYR A 3 -6.23 8.47 -14.24
CA TYR A 3 -5.34 9.60 -13.93
C TYR A 3 -3.96 9.42 -14.58
N LYS A 4 -3.25 10.53 -14.84
CA LYS A 4 -1.93 10.52 -15.49
C LYS A 4 -0.83 10.76 -14.45
N VAL A 5 0.25 9.99 -14.52
CA VAL A 5 1.50 10.24 -13.78
C VAL A 5 2.64 10.23 -14.80
N GLY A 6 3.33 11.36 -14.96
CA GLY A 6 4.28 11.54 -16.05
C GLY A 6 3.59 11.32 -17.40
N ASN A 7 4.05 10.34 -18.18
CA ASN A 7 3.44 9.95 -19.45
C ASN A 7 2.55 8.70 -19.41
N VAL A 8 2.34 8.12 -18.22
CA VAL A 8 1.55 6.89 -18.05
C VAL A 8 0.14 7.21 -17.58
N LYS A 9 -0.86 6.58 -18.20
CA LYS A 9 -2.27 6.67 -17.81
C LYS A 9 -2.65 5.44 -16.99
N TYR A 10 -3.17 5.67 -15.80
CA TYR A 10 -3.61 4.64 -14.86
C TYR A 10 -5.12 4.61 -14.80
N PHE A 11 -5.69 3.44 -14.53
CA PHE A 11 -7.11 3.28 -14.25
C PHE A 11 -7.31 2.65 -12.87
N VAL A 12 -8.28 3.17 -12.14
CA VAL A 12 -8.66 2.69 -10.80
C VAL A 12 -10.13 2.27 -10.86
N GLY A 13 -10.39 1.05 -10.36
CA GLY A 13 -11.72 0.51 -10.08
C GLY A 13 -11.95 0.46 -8.58
N THR A 14 -13.16 0.78 -8.13
CA THR A 14 -13.57 0.75 -6.73
C THR A 14 -15.07 0.52 -6.65
N ASP A 15 -15.51 -0.05 -5.54
CA ASP A 15 -16.89 -0.19 -5.07
C ASP A 15 -17.38 1.03 -4.26
N ILE A 16 -16.53 2.05 -4.09
CA ILE A 16 -16.91 3.29 -3.42
C ILE A 16 -17.69 4.18 -4.38
N HIS A 17 -18.96 4.43 -4.07
CA HIS A 17 -19.88 5.19 -4.92
C HIS A 17 -20.07 6.65 -4.48
N ASP A 18 -19.75 6.99 -3.23
CA ASP A 18 -19.98 8.32 -2.65
C ASP A 18 -18.88 9.34 -2.93
N LEU A 19 -17.79 8.92 -3.60
CA LEU A 19 -16.65 9.76 -3.89
C LEU A 19 -16.51 10.04 -5.38
N THR A 20 -16.09 11.26 -5.70
CA THR A 20 -15.77 11.62 -7.08
C THR A 20 -14.55 10.87 -7.59
N ALA A 21 -14.46 10.73 -8.91
CA ALA A 21 -13.32 10.15 -9.61
C ALA A 21 -11.96 10.76 -9.18
N GLY A 22 -11.94 12.08 -8.98
CA GLY A 22 -10.74 12.82 -8.57
C GLY A 22 -10.34 12.51 -7.13
N GLN A 23 -11.30 12.35 -6.22
CA GLN A 23 -11.05 11.94 -4.84
C GLN A 23 -10.51 10.51 -4.77
N ILE A 24 -11.12 9.56 -5.50
CA ILE A 24 -10.64 8.18 -5.58
C ILE A 24 -9.21 8.13 -6.15
N ALA A 25 -8.92 8.88 -7.22
CA ALA A 25 -7.58 8.96 -7.78
C ALA A 25 -6.57 9.56 -6.78
N THR A 26 -6.99 10.56 -6.00
CA THR A 26 -6.15 11.18 -4.96
C THR A 26 -5.84 10.21 -3.83
N ILE A 27 -6.84 9.46 -3.35
CA ILE A 27 -6.67 8.41 -2.35
C ILE A 27 -5.71 7.33 -2.88
N TYR A 28 -5.91 6.87 -4.12
CA TYR A 28 -5.06 5.84 -4.71
C TYR A 28 -3.61 6.29 -4.89
N LYS A 29 -3.35 7.58 -5.16
CA LYS A 29 -1.98 8.13 -5.17
C LYS A 29 -1.26 7.99 -3.83
N LEU A 30 -1.99 7.92 -2.71
CA LEU A 30 -1.41 7.73 -1.38
C LEU A 30 -1.01 6.28 -1.09
N ARG A 31 -1.37 5.31 -1.95
CA ARG A 31 -1.09 3.87 -1.77
C ARG A 31 0.37 3.59 -1.39
N TRP A 32 1.31 4.26 -2.05
CA TRP A 32 2.74 4.02 -1.85
C TRP A 32 3.26 4.54 -0.49
N ARG A 33 2.53 5.40 0.23
CA ARG A 33 2.96 5.89 1.56
C ARG A 33 3.08 4.78 2.60
N ILE A 34 2.32 3.69 2.45
CA ILE A 34 2.40 2.56 3.38
C ILE A 34 3.76 1.86 3.30
N GLU A 35 4.43 1.90 2.14
CA GLU A 35 5.76 1.30 1.98
C GLU A 35 6.81 2.04 2.81
N THR A 36 6.70 3.37 2.94
CA THR A 36 7.59 4.14 3.83
C THR A 36 7.45 3.68 5.28
N PHE A 37 6.23 3.39 5.73
CA PHE A 37 6.00 2.81 7.05
C PHE A 37 6.64 1.41 7.16
N PHE A 38 6.41 0.51 6.18
CA PHE A 38 7.02 -0.82 6.20
C PHE A 38 8.55 -0.79 6.11
N GLN A 39 9.12 0.17 5.37
CA GLN A 39 10.57 0.36 5.27
C GLN A 39 11.15 0.82 6.61
N TRP A 40 10.52 1.81 7.25
CA TRP A 40 10.89 2.24 8.59
C TRP A 40 10.76 1.09 9.59
N TRP A 41 9.62 0.38 9.58
CA TRP A 41 9.35 -0.75 10.47
C TRP A 41 10.45 -1.82 10.35
N LYS A 42 10.76 -2.26 9.13
CA LYS A 42 11.82 -3.25 8.89
C LYS A 42 13.19 -2.78 9.36
N LYS A 43 13.52 -1.50 9.14
CA LYS A 43 14.82 -0.92 9.51
C LYS A 43 14.97 -0.75 11.03
N HIS A 44 13.91 -0.37 11.74
CA HIS A 44 14.01 0.09 13.12
C HIS A 44 13.54 -0.93 14.17
N LEU A 45 12.73 -1.93 13.81
CA LEU A 45 12.19 -2.89 14.79
C LEU A 45 12.86 -4.27 14.74
N ASN A 46 13.95 -4.48 13.98
CA ASN A 46 14.68 -5.76 13.89
C ASN A 46 13.74 -6.99 13.79
N VAL A 47 12.71 -6.86 12.96
CA VAL A 47 11.47 -7.69 13.02
C VAL A 47 11.72 -9.18 12.75
N TYR A 48 12.89 -9.57 12.26
CA TYR A 48 13.27 -10.98 12.08
C TYR A 48 13.24 -11.80 13.38
N HIS A 49 13.28 -11.16 14.55
CA HIS A 49 13.17 -11.83 15.85
C HIS A 49 11.74 -11.87 16.41
N LEU A 50 10.78 -11.14 15.83
CA LEU A 50 9.38 -11.07 16.27
C LEU A 50 8.44 -11.95 15.43
N ILE A 51 8.96 -12.57 14.38
CA ILE A 51 8.23 -13.54 13.56
C ILE A 51 8.35 -14.90 14.25
N ALA A 52 7.24 -15.39 14.80
CA ALA A 52 7.20 -16.71 15.42
C ALA A 52 7.56 -17.78 14.37
N ARG A 53 8.64 -18.54 14.60
CA ARG A 53 9.04 -19.69 13.76
C ARG A 53 8.41 -21.00 14.23
N SER A 54 7.18 -20.94 14.75
CA SER A 54 6.44 -22.14 15.09
C SER A 54 5.77 -22.72 13.83
N ARG A 55 5.30 -23.98 13.89
CA ARG A 55 4.55 -24.61 12.80
C ARG A 55 3.31 -23.80 12.34
N TYR A 56 2.75 -22.99 13.23
CA TYR A 56 1.61 -22.11 12.95
C TYR A 56 2.03 -20.63 12.76
N GLY A 57 3.33 -20.35 12.86
CA GLY A 57 3.89 -19.04 12.62
C GLY A 57 4.39 -18.89 11.19
N LEU A 58 4.99 -17.74 10.89
CA LEU A 58 5.54 -17.44 9.57
C LEU A 58 6.90 -18.13 9.42
N MET A 59 6.92 -19.28 8.74
CA MET A 59 8.14 -19.92 8.25
C MET A 59 8.54 -19.26 6.91
N VAL A 60 9.79 -18.78 6.83
CA VAL A 60 10.46 -18.36 5.58
C VAL A 60 11.42 -19.46 5.18
#